data_AF-A0A021VQN4-F1
#
_entry.id   AF-A0A021VQN4-F1
#
_cell.length_a   1.000
_cell.length_b   1.000
_cell.length_c   1.000
_cell.angle_alpha   90.00
_cell.angle_beta   90.00
_cell.angle_gamma   90.00
#
_symmetry.space_group_name_H-M   'P 1'
#
loop_
_entity.id
_entity.type
_entity.pdbx_description
1 polymer ?
#
loop_
_entity_poly.entity_id
_entity_poly.type
_entity_poly.pdbx_seq_one_letter_code
_entity_poly.pdbx_strand_id
1 'polypeptide(L)'
;MNNDNPAPDIPDWATHVTPDTLDPRVLDQTDIWVNRDATVLRITAMSTDHIHNVLTMLTERASELRLSSLLDATYQLMNTDTRTVDDAERLAWDLVRTYADLTHQQWLETTALVIALRTELATRPTP
;
A
#
# COMPACT_ATOMS: atom_id res chain seq x y z
N MET A 1 -20.20 6.42 26.98
CA MET A 1 -18.94 7.13 26.67
C MET A 1 -17.80 6.20 27.06
N ASN A 2 -17.09 5.68 26.06
CA ASN A 2 -15.72 5.16 26.07
C ASN A 2 -15.42 4.80 24.61
N ASN A 3 -14.90 5.78 23.86
CA ASN A 3 -14.39 5.55 22.50
C ASN A 3 -12.93 5.12 22.63
N ASP A 4 -12.70 3.91 23.14
CA ASP A 4 -11.43 3.23 23.01
C ASP A 4 -11.38 2.61 21.61
N ASN A 5 -11.21 3.47 20.58
CA ASN A 5 -10.78 2.96 19.29
C ASN A 5 -9.28 2.70 19.44
N PRO A 6 -8.82 1.43 19.48
CA PRO A 6 -7.40 1.16 19.63
C PRO A 6 -6.66 1.84 18.48
N ALA A 7 -5.59 2.57 18.79
CA ALA A 7 -4.71 3.11 17.76
C ALA A 7 -4.28 1.94 16.86
N PRO A 8 -4.42 2.03 15.52
CA PRO A 8 -4.08 0.92 14.64
C PRO A 8 -2.62 0.53 14.90
N ASP A 9 -2.36 -0.75 15.11
CA ASP A 9 -1.02 -1.21 15.45
C ASP A 9 -0.04 -0.81 14.33
N ILE A 10 1.10 -0.21 14.68
CA ILE A 10 2.10 0.16 13.68
C ILE A 10 2.84 -1.13 13.32
N PRO A 11 2.82 -1.57 12.04
CA PRO A 11 3.52 -2.79 11.66
C PRO A 11 5.01 -2.67 11.93
N ASP A 12 5.64 -3.73 12.45
CA ASP A 12 7.07 -3.76 12.76
C ASP A 12 7.93 -3.30 11.58
N TRP A 13 7.56 -3.64 10.36
CA TRP A 13 8.32 -3.24 9.18
C TRP A 13 8.40 -1.73 8.98
N ALA A 14 7.35 -0.99 9.37
CA ALA A 14 7.22 0.44 9.11
C ALA A 14 8.28 1.26 9.89
N THR A 15 8.74 0.74 11.03
CA THR A 15 9.79 1.38 11.84
C THR A 15 11.20 1.06 11.37
N HIS A 16 11.36 0.14 10.41
CA HIS A 16 12.65 -0.30 9.88
C HIS A 16 12.90 0.16 8.44
N VAL A 17 12.02 1.00 7.89
CA VAL A 17 12.20 1.60 6.57
C VAL A 17 13.44 2.51 6.58
N THR A 18 14.24 2.45 5.53
CA THR A 18 15.41 3.33 5.40
C THR A 18 14.97 4.69 4.82
N PRO A 19 15.51 5.83 5.28
CA PRO A 19 15.24 7.13 4.66
C PRO A 19 15.53 7.12 3.15
N ASP A 20 14.82 7.97 2.41
CA ASP A 20 14.85 8.05 0.93
C ASP A 20 14.39 6.78 0.20
N THR A 21 13.89 5.77 0.91
CA THR A 21 13.33 4.55 0.31
C THR A 21 11.81 4.50 0.45
N LEU A 22 11.17 3.79 -0.48
CA LEU A 22 9.74 3.50 -0.43
C LEU A 22 9.58 2.00 -0.26
N ASP A 23 9.07 1.57 0.88
CA ASP A 23 8.76 0.17 1.13
C ASP A 23 7.43 -0.20 0.45
N PRO A 24 7.39 -1.17 -0.48
CA PRO A 24 6.17 -1.53 -1.21
C PRO A 24 5.01 -1.98 -0.32
N ARG A 25 5.30 -2.50 0.89
CA ARG A 25 4.26 -2.93 1.86
C ARG A 25 3.36 -1.78 2.33
N VAL A 26 3.79 -0.53 2.11
CA VAL A 26 2.96 0.65 2.37
C VAL A 26 1.71 0.67 1.49
N LEU A 27 1.73 0.06 0.30
CA LEU A 27 0.59 0.03 -0.62
C LEU A 27 -0.61 -0.76 -0.06
N ASP A 28 -0.34 -1.69 0.85
CA ASP A 28 -1.36 -2.52 1.52
C ASP A 28 -1.88 -1.89 2.82
N GLN A 29 -1.44 -0.67 3.18
CA GLN A 29 -1.84 -0.01 4.42
C GLN A 29 -3.05 0.91 4.23
N THR A 30 -3.94 0.90 5.22
CA THR A 30 -5.13 1.77 5.24
C THR A 30 -5.02 2.96 6.19
N ASP A 31 -4.09 2.91 7.15
CA ASP A 31 -4.06 3.86 8.26
C ASP A 31 -2.76 4.68 8.36
N ILE A 32 -1.70 4.18 7.72
CA ILE A 32 -0.36 4.73 7.87
C ILE A 32 0.29 5.01 6.52
N TRP A 33 1.17 6.01 6.53
CA TRP A 33 2.09 6.35 5.46
C TRP A 33 3.49 6.47 6.07
N VAL A 34 4.52 5.98 5.37
CA VAL A 34 5.91 6.20 5.79
C VAL A 34 6.52 7.25 4.87
N ASN A 35 6.92 8.39 5.43
CA ASN A 35 7.46 9.48 4.63
C ASN A 35 8.93 9.23 4.24
N ARG A 36 9.48 10.17 3.46
CA ARG A 36 10.87 10.15 2.99
C ARG A 36 11.92 10.05 4.11
N ASP A 37 11.61 10.58 5.28
CA ASP A 37 12.51 10.56 6.45
C ASP A 37 12.33 9.29 7.30
N ALA A 38 11.69 8.25 6.75
CA ALA A 38 11.29 7.03 7.46
C ALA A 38 10.41 7.27 8.70
N THR A 39 9.66 8.37 8.70
CA THR A 39 8.70 8.68 9.77
C THR A 39 7.34 8.11 9.42
N VAL A 40 6.78 7.32 10.34
CA VAL A 40 5.42 6.80 10.25
C VAL A 40 4.43 7.91 10.59
N LEU A 41 3.55 8.22 9.64
CA LEU A 41 2.47 9.19 9.75
C LEU A 41 1.13 8.47 9.71
N ARG A 42 0.15 8.95 10.48
CA ARG A 42 -1.25 8.53 10.33
C ARG A 42 -1.86 9.26 9.15
N ILE A 43 -2.58 8.56 8.28
CA ILE A 43 -3.25 9.17 7.12
C ILE A 43 -4.21 10.29 7.54
N THR A 44 -4.97 10.06 8.60
CA THR A 44 -5.91 11.04 9.18
C THR A 44 -5.23 12.31 9.72
N ALA A 45 -3.93 12.25 10.02
CA ALA A 45 -3.15 13.39 10.52
C ALA A 45 -2.39 14.13 9.41
N MET A 46 -2.34 13.61 8.18
CA MET A 46 -1.65 14.25 7.06
C MET A 46 -2.44 15.47 6.57
N SER A 47 -1.77 16.54 6.15
CA SER A 47 -2.45 17.67 5.50
C SER A 47 -2.99 17.28 4.12
N THR A 48 -3.97 18.04 3.60
CA THR A 48 -4.58 17.77 2.29
C THR A 48 -3.55 17.84 1.18
N ASP A 49 -2.67 18.84 1.23
CA ASP A 49 -1.55 18.99 0.30
C ASP A 49 -0.60 17.79 0.36
N HIS A 50 -0.32 17.27 1.56
CA HIS A 50 0.55 16.10 1.70
C HIS A 50 -0.08 14.87 1.04
N ILE A 51 -1.38 14.62 1.25
CA ILE A 51 -2.06 13.49 0.60
C ILE A 51 -2.04 13.63 -0.93
N HIS A 52 -2.29 14.83 -1.47
CA HIS A 52 -2.17 15.07 -2.91
C HIS A 52 -0.76 14.83 -3.44
N ASN A 53 0.27 15.25 -2.70
CA ASN A 53 1.68 15.01 -3.07
C ASN A 53 2.01 13.51 -3.08
N VAL A 54 1.52 12.76 -2.09
CA VAL A 54 1.69 11.30 -2.05
C VAL A 54 0.99 10.64 -3.23
N LEU A 55 -0.28 10.97 -3.50
CA LEU A 55 -1.01 10.42 -4.64
C LEU A 55 -0.32 10.73 -5.99
N THR A 56 0.19 11.95 -6.16
CA THR A 56 0.95 12.35 -7.35
C THR A 56 2.21 11.50 -7.50
N MET A 57 3.02 11.39 -6.45
CA MET A 57 4.26 10.60 -6.46
C MET A 57 4.00 9.11 -6.72
N LEU A 58 2.97 8.53 -6.10
CA LEU A 58 2.59 7.14 -6.34
C LEU A 58 2.17 6.93 -7.80
N THR A 59 1.40 7.87 -8.36
CA THR A 59 0.92 7.81 -9.76
C THR A 59 2.08 7.88 -10.76
N GLU A 60 3.05 8.77 -10.53
CA GLU A 60 4.26 8.90 -11.36
C GLU A 60 5.12 7.62 -11.33
N ARG A 61 5.10 6.90 -10.21
CA ARG A 61 5.90 5.68 -9.99
C ARG A 61 5.10 4.38 -10.15
N ALA A 62 3.88 4.44 -10.70
CA ALA A 62 2.97 3.30 -10.76
C ALA A 62 3.59 2.06 -11.46
N SER A 63 4.43 2.26 -12.49
CA SER A 63 5.15 1.19 -13.18
C SER A 63 6.16 0.48 -12.27
N GLU A 64 7.00 1.24 -11.57
CA GLU A 64 8.02 0.74 -10.64
C GLU A 64 7.40 -0.01 -9.48
N LEU A 65 6.33 0.55 -8.92
CA LEU A 65 5.58 -0.03 -7.80
C LEU A 65 4.93 -1.36 -8.18
N ARG A 66 4.35 -1.41 -9.39
CA ARG A 66 3.75 -2.64 -9.91
C ARG A 66 4.78 -3.73 -10.13
N LEU A 67 5.95 -3.39 -10.68
CA LEU A 67 7.04 -4.34 -10.85
C LEU A 67 7.56 -4.84 -9.49
N SER A 68 7.72 -3.95 -8.51
CA SER A 68 8.20 -4.32 -7.17
C SER A 68 7.22 -5.26 -6.47
N SER A 69 5.92 -5.00 -6.59
CA SER A 69 4.87 -5.85 -6.02
C SER A 69 4.84 -7.23 -6.69
N LEU A 70 5.09 -7.30 -8.00
CA LEU A 70 5.21 -8.57 -8.72
C LEU A 70 6.41 -9.40 -8.23
N LEU A 71 7.56 -8.75 -8.08
CA LEU A 71 8.77 -9.40 -7.58
C LEU A 71 8.54 -9.90 -6.16
N ASP A 72 7.94 -9.10 -5.29
CA ASP A 72 7.63 -9.50 -3.92
C ASP A 72 6.66 -10.69 -3.87
N ALA A 73 5.55 -10.65 -4.63
CA ALA A 73 4.63 -11.77 -4.75
C ALA A 73 5.31 -13.05 -5.28
N THR A 74 6.24 -12.90 -6.22
CA THR A 74 7.03 -14.03 -6.76
C THR A 74 7.97 -14.60 -5.71
N TYR A 75 8.66 -13.74 -4.95
CA TYR A 75 9.53 -14.18 -3.84
C TYR A 75 8.72 -14.87 -2.74
N GLN A 76 7.56 -14.34 -2.37
CA GLN A 76 6.66 -14.97 -1.42
C GLN A 76 6.23 -16.36 -1.91
N LEU A 77 5.87 -16.50 -3.20
CA LEU A 77 5.54 -17.80 -3.79
C LEU A 77 6.72 -18.79 -3.71
N MET A 78 7.94 -18.34 -4.03
CA MET A 78 9.13 -19.19 -4.00
C MET A 78 9.55 -19.60 -2.58
N ASN A 79 9.29 -18.74 -1.59
CA ASN A 79 9.65 -18.98 -0.19
C ASN A 79 8.51 -19.61 0.62
N THR A 80 7.32 -19.75 0.05
CA THR A 80 6.23 -20.52 0.65
C THR A 80 6.59 -21.99 0.56
N ASP A 81 6.76 -22.64 1.71
CA ASP A 81 6.85 -24.11 1.81
C ASP A 81 5.51 -24.69 1.35
N THR A 82 5.38 -24.92 0.04
CA THR A 82 4.13 -25.31 -0.65
C THR A 82 3.72 -26.72 -0.25
N ARG A 83 3.16 -26.86 0.96
CA ARG A 83 2.65 -28.14 1.47
C ARG A 83 1.30 -28.52 0.86
N THR A 84 0.66 -27.62 0.11
CA THR A 84 -0.64 -27.83 -0.52
C THR A 84 -0.73 -27.14 -1.89
N VAL A 85 -1.21 -27.88 -2.90
CA VAL A 85 -1.42 -27.42 -4.28
C VAL A 85 -2.37 -26.22 -4.35
N ASP A 86 -3.32 -26.15 -3.42
CA ASP A 86 -4.34 -25.09 -3.32
C ASP A 86 -3.75 -23.70 -3.04
N ASP A 87 -2.64 -23.60 -2.31
CA ASP A 87 -2.02 -22.31 -1.97
C ASP A 87 -1.25 -21.71 -3.15
N ALA A 88 -0.61 -22.57 -3.96
CA ALA A 88 0.07 -22.15 -5.18
C ALA A 88 -0.93 -21.75 -6.27
N GLU A 89 -2.05 -22.45 -6.38
CA GLU A 89 -3.11 -22.15 -7.35
C GLU A 89 -3.88 -20.87 -6.98
N ARG A 90 -4.11 -20.62 -5.68
CA ARG A 90 -4.67 -19.35 -5.18
C ARG A 90 -3.73 -18.17 -5.44
N LEU A 91 -2.43 -18.31 -5.17
CA LEU A 91 -1.45 -17.26 -5.48
C LEU A 91 -1.34 -17.00 -6.99
N ALA A 92 -1.37 -18.04 -7.81
CA ALA A 92 -1.36 -17.92 -9.26
C ALA A 92 -2.62 -17.22 -9.78
N TRP A 93 -3.79 -17.50 -9.18
CA TRP A 93 -5.04 -16.79 -9.50
C TRP A 93 -5.04 -15.34 -9.05
N ASP A 94 -4.48 -15.01 -7.88
CA ASP A 94 -4.32 -13.63 -7.44
C ASP A 94 -3.32 -12.87 -8.35
N LEU A 95 -2.26 -13.53 -8.82
CA LEU A 95 -1.34 -13.00 -9.85
C LEU A 95 -2.05 -12.76 -11.19
N VAL A 96 -2.87 -13.70 -11.67
CA VAL A 96 -3.62 -13.55 -12.94
C VAL A 96 -4.69 -12.46 -12.83
N ARG A 97 -5.41 -12.37 -11.70
CA ARG A 97 -6.45 -11.38 -11.45
C ARG A 97 -5.90 -9.96 -11.28
N THR A 98 -4.65 -9.84 -10.82
CA THR A 98 -3.92 -8.57 -10.73
C THR A 98 -3.45 -8.06 -12.12
N TYR A 99 -3.46 -8.89 -13.18
CA TYR A 99 -2.72 -8.62 -14.41
C TYR A 99 -3.43 -8.71 -15.77
N ALA A 100 -4.62 -9.28 -15.92
CA ALA A 100 -5.29 -9.23 -17.22
C ALA A 100 -6.10 -7.91 -17.36
N ASP A 101 -5.58 -6.97 -18.15
CA ASP A 101 -6.23 -5.75 -18.70
C ASP A 101 -6.16 -4.42 -17.93
N LEU A 102 -5.49 -4.35 -16.77
CA LEU A 102 -5.27 -3.05 -16.09
C LEU A 102 -3.98 -2.36 -16.54
N THR A 103 -4.03 -1.05 -16.80
CA THR A 103 -2.84 -0.19 -16.87
C THR A 103 -2.15 -0.09 -15.50
N HIS A 104 -0.91 0.40 -15.44
CA HIS A 104 -0.20 0.59 -14.17
C HIS A 104 -0.96 1.52 -13.22
N GLN A 105 -1.58 2.57 -13.75
CA GLN A 105 -2.38 3.50 -12.97
C GLN A 105 -3.64 2.83 -12.44
N GLN A 106 -4.38 2.10 -13.30
CA GLN A 106 -5.58 1.39 -12.86
C GLN A 106 -5.29 0.34 -11.80
N TRP A 107 -4.15 -0.35 -11.89
CA TRP A 107 -3.69 -1.25 -10.82
C TRP A 107 -3.44 -0.48 -9.52
N LEU A 108 -2.72 0.64 -9.57
CA LEU A 108 -2.41 1.45 -8.39
C LEU A 108 -3.69 1.92 -7.67
N GLU A 109 -4.73 2.28 -8.41
CA GLU A 109 -6.05 2.67 -7.87
C GLU A 109 -6.75 1.55 -7.10
N THR A 110 -6.33 0.29 -7.24
CA THR A 110 -6.86 -0.84 -6.48
C THR A 110 -6.12 -1.09 -5.16
N THR A 111 -5.00 -0.40 -4.92
CA THR A 111 -4.21 -0.58 -3.68
C THR A 111 -4.95 -0.01 -2.48
N ALA A 112 -4.78 -0.65 -1.31
CA ALA A 112 -5.44 -0.24 -0.08
C ALA A 112 -5.07 1.20 0.32
N LEU A 113 -3.80 1.59 0.10
CA LEU A 113 -3.32 2.93 0.38
C LEU A 113 -4.02 3.98 -0.47
N VAL A 114 -4.12 3.80 -1.79
CA VAL A 114 -4.73 4.80 -2.66
C VAL A 114 -6.22 4.95 -2.37
N ILE A 115 -6.91 3.84 -2.10
CA ILE A 115 -8.30 3.86 -1.66
C ILE A 115 -8.41 4.67 -0.36
N ALA A 116 -7.59 4.37 0.65
CA ALA A 116 -7.61 5.07 1.94
C ALA A 116 -7.32 6.57 1.81
N LEU A 117 -6.32 6.97 1.03
CA LEU A 117 -5.97 8.37 0.78
C LEU A 117 -7.10 9.13 0.08
N ARG A 118 -7.75 8.51 -0.92
CA ARG A 118 -8.89 9.11 -1.63
C ARG A 118 -10.12 9.22 -0.74
N THR A 119 -10.40 8.18 0.06
CA THR A 119 -11.48 8.22 1.05
C THR A 119 -11.23 9.33 2.06
N GLU A 120 -10.02 9.44 2.59
CA GLU A 120 -9.64 10.50 3.53
C GLU A 120 -9.86 11.89 2.91
N LEU A 121 -9.40 12.14 1.67
CA LEU A 121 -9.67 13.39 0.97
C LEU A 121 -11.17 13.70 0.83
N ALA A 122 -12.00 12.69 0.52
CA ALA A 122 -13.44 12.87 0.36
C ALA A 122 -14.16 13.20 1.68
N THR A 123 -13.58 12.85 2.83
CA THR A 123 -14.14 13.19 4.15
C THR A 123 -13.78 14.59 4.64
N ARG A 124 -12.85 15.27 3.96
CA ARG A 124 -12.39 16.60 4.37
C ARG A 124 -13.33 17.68 3.84
N PRO A 125 -13.68 18.69 4.66
CA PRO A 125 -14.42 19.83 4.16
C PRO A 125 -13.58 20.55 3.10
N THR A 126 -14.16 20.74 1.91
CA THR A 126 -13.60 21.64 0.89
C THR A 126 -13.53 23.05 1.48
N PRO A 127 -12.41 23.78 1.32
CA PRO A 127 -12.27 25.15 1.82
C PRO A 127 -13.29 26.12 1.21
#